data_AF-A0A926MAV8-F1
#
_entry.id   AF-A0A926MAV8-F1
#
_cell.length_a   1.000
_cell.length_b   1.000
_cell.length_c   1.000
_cell.angle_alpha   90.00
_cell.angle_beta   90.00
_cell.angle_gamma   90.00
#
_symmetry.space_group_name_H-M   'P 1'
#
loop_
_entity.id
_entity.type
_entity.pdbx_description
1 polymer ?
#
loop_
_entity_poly.entity_id
_entity_poly.type
_entity_poly.pdbx_seq_one_letter_code
_entity_poly.pdbx_strand_id
1 'polypeptide(L)' 'MGNIGWTGIIIIAILVVILFGKGKISSIMGDLAKGIKSFKKGMSDDKSSGDDNSNNNSDNSNSENK' A
#
# COMPACT_ATOMS: atom_id res chain seq x y z
N MET A 1 1.90 -30.58 13.86
CA MET A 1 0.73 -30.56 12.96
C MET A 1 0.74 -29.22 12.24
N GLY A 2 1.07 -29.24 10.94
CA GLY A 2 1.58 -28.08 10.20
C GLY A 2 0.61 -26.92 10.10
N ASN A 3 1.18 -25.71 10.02
CA ASN A 3 0.52 -24.41 9.89
C ASN A 3 -0.13 -24.24 8.50
N ILE A 4 -1.01 -25.16 8.13
CA ILE A 4 -1.63 -25.26 6.80
C ILE A 4 -2.46 -24.02 6.46
N GLY A 5 -3.06 -23.38 7.47
CA GLY A 5 -3.89 -22.20 7.28
C GLY A 5 -3.13 -21.03 6.66
N TRP A 6 -2.06 -20.58 7.31
CA TRP A 6 -1.26 -19.44 6.82
C TRP A 6 -0.54 -19.75 5.51
N THR A 7 -0.05 -20.98 5.35
CA THR A 7 0.63 -21.42 4.13
C THR A 7 -0.35 -21.45 2.93
N GLY A 8 -1.60 -21.87 3.14
CA GLY A 8 -2.61 -21.87 2.07
C GLY A 8 -2.92 -20.48 1.52
N ILE A 9 -3.05 -19.47 2.39
CA ILE A 9 -3.25 -18.07 1.97
C ILE A 9 -2.10 -17.57 1.09
N ILE A 10 -0.85 -17.91 1.42
CA ILE A 10 0.32 -17.43 0.65
C ILE A 10 0.33 -18.00 -0.78
N ILE A 11 -0.03 -19.28 -0.96
CA ILE A 11 -0.14 -19.90 -2.29
C ILE A 11 -1.20 -19.17 -3.13
N ILE A 12 -2.37 -18.89 -2.56
CA ILE A 12 -3.45 -18.18 -3.26
C ILE A 12 -3.00 -16.77 -3.65
N ALA A 13 -2.33 -16.05 -2.75
CA ALA A 13 -1.86 -14.69 -3.02
C ALA A 13 -0.88 -14.66 -4.21
N ILE A 14 0.04 -15.61 -4.29
CA ILE A 14 1.00 -15.73 -5.39
C ILE A 14 0.26 -15.97 -6.72
N LEU A 15 -0.73 -16.87 -6.75
CA LEU A 15 -1.55 -17.11 -7.95
C LEU A 15 -2.26 -15.84 -8.42
N VAL A 16 -2.89 -15.09 -7.52
CA VAL A 16 -3.56 -13.82 -7.85
C VAL A 16 -2.57 -12.81 -8.43
N VAL A 17 -1.36 -12.70 -7.85
CA VAL A 17 -0.33 -11.79 -8.37
C VAL A 17 0.14 -12.21 -9.77
N ILE A 18 0.23 -13.51 -10.07
CA ILE A 18 0.58 -14.01 -11.41
C ILE A 18 -0.53 -13.71 -12.42
N LEU A 19 -1.80 -13.94 -12.06
CA LEU A 19 -2.96 -13.73 -12.96
C LEU A 19 -3.19 -12.25 -13.29
N PHE A 20 -3.09 -11.38 -12.28
CA PHE A 20 -3.40 -9.96 -12.43
C PHE A 20 -2.16 -9.10 -12.73
N GLY A 21 -0.95 -9.60 -12.42
CA GLY A 21 0.32 -8.93 -12.65
C GLY A 21 0.59 -7.77 -11.67
N LYS A 22 1.84 -7.63 -11.20
CA LYS A 22 2.25 -6.63 -10.19
C LYS A 22 1.80 -5.18 -10.45
N GLY A 23 1.68 -4.77 -11.71
CA GLY A 23 1.30 -3.39 -12.08
C GLY A 23 -0.15 -3.04 -11.74
N LYS A 24 -1.10 -3.97 -11.96
CA LYS A 24 -2.52 -3.75 -11.66
C LYS A 24 -2.76 -3.70 -10.15
N ILE A 25 -2.15 -4.64 -9.40
CA ILE A 25 -2.28 -4.69 -7.94
C ILE A 25 -1.73 -3.41 -7.30
N SER A 26 -0.56 -2.93 -7.71
CA SER A 26 0.08 -1.76 -7.07
C SER A 26 -0.76 -0.48 -7.18
N SER A 27 -1.40 -0.24 -8.33
CA SER A 27 -2.26 0.93 -8.51
C SER A 27 -3.51 0.85 -7.62
N ILE A 28 -4.16 -0.33 -7.62
CA ILE A 28 -5.38 -0.57 -6.83
C ILE A 28 -5.09 -0.51 -5.32
N MET A 29 -3.94 -1.06 -4.88
CA MET A 29 -3.53 -0.98 -3.48
C MET A 29 -3.18 0.45 -3.06
N GLY A 30 -2.64 1.28 -3.95
CA GLY A 30 -2.40 2.70 -3.69
C GLY A 30 -3.70 3.46 -3.42
N ASP A 31 -4.73 3.23 -4.24
CA ASP A 31 -6.04 3.87 -4.07
C ASP A 31 -6.81 3.32 -2.86
N LEU A 32 -6.74 2.01 -2.62
CA LEU A 32 -7.29 1.37 -1.42
C LEU A 32 -6.59 1.89 -0.14
N ALA A 33 -5.27 2.03 -0.14
CA ALA A 33 -4.51 2.54 1.00
C ALA A 33 -4.87 3.99 1.31
N LYS A 34 -5.02 4.85 0.28
CA LYS A 34 -5.52 6.22 0.46
C LYS A 34 -6.95 6.23 1.03
N GLY A 35 -7.83 5.37 0.53
CA GLY A 35 -9.21 5.22 1.03
C GLY A 35 -9.26 4.78 2.50
N ILE A 36 -8.50 3.74 2.87
CA ILE A 36 -8.39 3.24 4.25
C ILE A 36 -7.73 4.29 5.16
N LYS A 37 -6.70 5.03 4.69
CA LYS A 37 -6.05 6.11 5.46
C LYS A 37 -7.04 7.23 5.76
N SER A 38 -7.81 7.66 4.77
CA SER A 38 -8.86 8.68 4.94
C SER A 38 -9.99 8.21 5.84
N PHE A 39 -10.40 6.93 5.71
CA PHE A 39 -11.39 6.32 6.60
C PHE A 39 -10.89 6.27 8.06
N LYS A 40 -9.65 5.82 8.26
CA LYS A 40 -9.01 5.81 9.59
C LYS A 40 -8.87 7.22 10.15
N LYS A 41 -8.48 8.20 9.32
CA LYS A 41 -8.33 9.60 9.74
C LYS A 41 -9.68 10.20 10.14
N GLY A 42 -10.73 10.01 9.34
CA GLY A 42 -12.09 10.45 9.70
C GLY A 42 -12.65 9.77 10.95
N MET A 43 -12.26 8.52 11.23
CA MET A 43 -12.62 7.82 12.47
C MET A 43 -11.75 8.23 13.67
N SER A 44 -10.51 8.68 13.43
CA SER A 44 -9.54 9.08 14.46
C SER A 44 -9.55 10.58 14.76
N ASP A 45 -10.24 11.41 13.98
CA ASP A 45 -10.35 12.87 14.22
C ASP A 45 -11.08 13.19 15.54
N ASP A 46 -11.77 12.21 16.12
CA ASP A 46 -12.36 12.28 17.47
C ASP A 46 -11.31 11.98 18.59
N LYS A 47 -10.10 11.53 18.22
CA LYS A 47 -9.05 11.02 19.10
C LYS A 47 -7.65 11.31 18.50
N SER A 48 -7.17 12.55 18.62
CA SER A 48 -5.77 12.97 18.38
C SER A 48 -5.39 13.39 16.94
N SER A 49 -5.08 14.68 16.81
CA SER A 49 -4.37 15.27 15.68
C SER A 49 -2.98 14.65 15.51
N GLY A 50 -2.77 13.99 14.38
CA GLY A 50 -1.48 13.47 13.94
C GLY A 50 -1.29 13.73 12.45
N ASP A 51 -0.36 14.64 12.15
CA ASP A 51 0.15 14.93 10.82
C ASP A 51 0.60 13.65 10.10
N ASP A 52 0.37 13.61 8.79
CA ASP A 52 1.13 12.75 7.88
C ASP A 52 0.98 13.35 6.48
N ASN A 53 1.81 14.37 6.26
CA ASN A 53 2.18 14.90 4.97
C ASN A 53 2.74 13.75 4.10
N SER A 54 1.99 13.34 3.08
CA SER A 54 2.51 12.51 2.01
C SER A 54 2.77 13.39 0.79
N ASN A 55 3.78 14.25 0.89
CA ASN A 55 4.51 14.72 -0.29
C ASN A 55 5.34 13.53 -0.81
N ASN A 56 4.72 12.73 -1.68
CA ASN A 56 5.48 12.03 -2.72
C ASN A 56 5.53 12.96 -3.92
N ASN A 57 6.43 13.93 -3.89
CA ASN A 57 6.97 14.52 -5.10
C ASN A 57 8.49 14.36 -5.04
N SER A 58 8.94 13.17 -5.45
CA SER A 58 10.32 12.92 -5.84
C SER A 58 10.44 13.00 -7.37
N ASP A 59 9.83 14.01 -7.99
CA ASP A 59 10.23 14.47 -9.31
C ASP A 59 11.06 15.73 -9.12
N ASN A 60 12.38 15.64 -9.27
CA ASN A 60 13.14 16.41 -10.26
C ASN A 60 14.66 16.26 -10.04
N SER A 61 15.29 15.53 -10.95
CA SER A 61 16.62 15.74 -11.55
C SER A 61 17.60 16.67 -10.80
N ASN A 62 18.64 16.10 -10.19
CA ASN A 62 19.93 16.77 -10.18
C ASN A 62 21.07 15.75 -10.37
N SER A 63 21.43 15.56 -11.64
CA SER A 63 22.71 15.01 -12.05
C SER A 63 23.56 16.15 -12.60
N GLU A 64 24.02 17.03 -11.72
CA GLU A 64 25.21 17.85 -11.96
C GLU A 64 26.29 17.38 -11.00
N ASN A 65 27.25 16.63 -11.51
CA ASN A 65 28.56 16.52 -10.88
C ASN A 65 29.62 16.89 -11.92
N LYS A 66 30.50 17.80 -11.51
CA LYS A 66 31.55 18.47 -12.28
C LYS A 66 32.53 17.55 -12.98
#